data_AF-A0A3S2V576-F1
#
_entry.id   AF-A0A3S2V576-F1
#
_cell.length_a   1.000
_cell.length_b   1.000
_cell.length_c   1.000
_cell.angle_alpha   90.00
_cell.angle_beta   90.00
_cell.angle_gamma   90.00
#
_symmetry.space_group_name_H-M   'P 1'
#
loop_
_entity.id
_entity.type
_entity.pdbx_description
1 polymer ?
#
loop_
_entity_poly.entity_id
_entity_poly.type
_entity_poly.pdbx_seq_one_letter_code
_entity_poly.pdbx_strand_id
1 'polypeptide(L)'
;MSRSDPVRALLGEALADPRWGWSVGAYGAGATLRREPPEVSCAPACGRPGFVAAGGALVLGDGSWVRPVAYETAFGDGWSHAVALCLPQDALAPAGPDRITEAGPDRAAIRPAARDRPLFDLGLAVPGIAVGLRPATAQARAALDAVRGRSCVAVWPALAELDGDAVVQVPCGRAEVRLAGASGFRFHLFARLLRLGRRHAATAPIPAGLVPVMHLHPPHPLGPAGFDRRHHDRFQAVLARFGDPDLVALKRAVWSGGEPAAPHRAGRAAVRVARAQARWLAQDGW
;
A
#
# COMPACT_ATOMS: atom_id res chain seq x y z
N MET A 1 18.54 8.72 26.33
CA MET A 1 18.21 8.85 24.90
C MET A 1 17.26 7.73 24.53
N SER A 2 15.97 8.02 24.33
CA SER A 2 14.95 7.01 23.99
C SER A 2 15.33 6.34 22.66
N ARG A 3 15.49 5.01 22.64
CA ARG A 3 15.71 4.24 21.40
C ARG A 3 14.57 4.59 20.44
N SER A 4 14.90 5.17 19.29
CA SER A 4 13.92 5.42 18.24
C SER A 4 13.18 4.13 17.91
N ASP A 5 11.85 4.18 17.91
CA ASP A 5 11.01 3.09 17.47
C ASP A 5 11.35 2.78 16.00
N PRO A 6 11.84 1.56 15.68
CA PRO A 6 12.27 1.20 14.33
C PRO A 6 11.15 1.31 13.30
N VAL A 7 9.89 1.11 13.72
CA VAL A 7 8.73 1.27 12.83
C VAL A 7 8.55 2.75 12.49
N ARG A 8 8.59 3.62 13.48
CA ARG A 8 8.52 5.08 13.28
C ARG A 8 9.66 5.60 12.38
N ALA A 9 10.87 5.07 12.54
CA ALA A 9 12.00 5.42 11.69
C ALA A 9 11.76 5.04 10.22
N LEU A 10 11.30 3.80 9.96
CA LEU A 10 10.94 3.33 8.61
C LEU A 10 9.85 4.21 7.98
N LEU A 11 8.79 4.53 8.73
CA LEU A 11 7.70 5.37 8.23
C LEU A 11 8.14 6.81 7.96
N GLY A 12 8.96 7.39 8.84
CA GLY A 12 9.52 8.73 8.65
C GLY A 12 10.39 8.81 7.40
N GLU A 13 11.23 7.79 7.18
CA GLU A 13 12.07 7.66 6.00
C GLU A 13 11.25 7.56 4.71
N ALA A 14 10.23 6.68 4.70
CA ALA A 14 9.33 6.50 3.55
C ALA A 14 8.51 7.76 3.23
N LEU A 15 8.17 8.56 4.25
CA LEU A 15 7.48 9.85 4.07
C LEU A 15 8.44 10.94 3.58
N ALA A 16 9.72 10.90 3.94
CA ALA A 16 10.71 11.88 3.51
C ALA A 16 11.16 11.71 2.06
N ASP A 17 11.22 10.47 1.55
CA ASP A 17 11.69 10.20 0.18
C ASP A 17 10.49 10.02 -0.80
N PRO A 18 10.31 10.92 -1.79
CA PRO A 18 9.19 10.84 -2.74
C PRO A 18 9.21 9.58 -3.61
N ARG A 19 10.37 8.93 -3.76
CA ARG A 19 10.53 7.71 -4.58
C ARG A 19 9.91 6.47 -3.93
N TRP A 20 9.57 6.55 -2.64
CA TRP A 20 8.78 5.52 -1.97
C TRP A 20 7.33 5.58 -2.45
N GLY A 21 6.87 4.46 -3.00
CA GLY A 21 5.46 4.26 -3.29
C GLY A 21 4.71 3.79 -2.05
N TRP A 22 3.40 4.05 -2.05
CA TRP A 22 2.48 3.63 -1.02
C TRP A 22 1.29 2.93 -1.66
N SER A 23 0.75 1.92 -0.99
CA SER A 23 -0.58 1.40 -1.30
C SER A 23 -1.39 1.32 -0.03
N VAL A 24 -2.60 1.88 -0.02
CA VAL A 24 -3.49 1.90 1.14
C VAL A 24 -4.79 1.22 0.74
N GLY A 25 -5.25 0.25 1.53
CA GLY A 25 -6.47 -0.48 1.27
C GLY A 25 -6.28 -1.99 1.25
N ALA A 26 -7.21 -2.66 0.60
CA ALA A 26 -7.36 -4.11 0.60
C ALA A 26 -6.76 -4.76 -0.64
N TYR A 27 -6.61 -6.07 -0.60
CA TYR A 27 -6.36 -6.84 -1.81
C TYR A 27 -7.54 -6.76 -2.77
N GLY A 28 -7.39 -5.96 -3.83
CA GLY A 28 -8.41 -5.74 -4.84
C GLY A 28 -9.11 -4.38 -4.77
N ALA A 29 -8.89 -3.56 -3.74
CA ALA A 29 -9.39 -2.19 -3.74
C ALA A 29 -8.51 -1.27 -2.88
N GLY A 30 -8.03 -0.17 -3.44
CA GLY A 30 -7.18 0.74 -2.69
C GLY A 30 -6.57 1.85 -3.52
N ALA A 31 -5.90 2.77 -2.82
CA ALA A 31 -5.17 3.87 -3.42
C ALA A 31 -3.67 3.51 -3.52
N THR A 32 -3.07 3.79 -4.67
CA THR A 32 -1.62 3.80 -4.85
C THR A 32 -1.14 5.24 -4.96
N LEU A 33 -0.10 5.59 -4.20
CA LEU A 33 0.46 6.94 -4.16
C LEU A 33 1.97 6.87 -4.36
N ARG A 34 2.48 7.56 -5.37
CA ARG A 34 3.90 7.76 -5.61
C ARG A 34 4.06 9.22 -5.99
N ARG A 35 4.84 9.96 -5.21
CA ARG A 35 5.19 11.34 -5.54
C ARG A 35 6.22 11.29 -6.66
N GLU A 36 6.07 12.14 -7.66
CA GLU A 36 7.03 12.23 -8.76
C GLU A 36 7.83 13.52 -8.61
N PRO A 37 9.16 13.47 -8.39
CA PRO A 37 9.97 14.68 -8.44
C PRO A 37 9.77 15.40 -9.79
N PRO A 38 9.61 16.74 -9.80
CA PRO A 38 9.86 17.69 -8.71
C PRO A 38 8.60 18.06 -7.88
N GLU A 39 7.56 17.22 -7.86
CA GLU A 39 6.31 17.50 -7.14
C GLU A 39 6.55 17.96 -5.70
N VAL A 40 6.12 19.19 -5.43
CA VAL A 40 6.17 19.77 -4.08
C VAL A 40 5.00 19.20 -3.28
N SER A 41 5.33 18.60 -2.14
CA SER A 41 4.32 18.15 -1.17
C SER A 41 4.47 18.95 0.12
N CYS A 42 3.36 19.23 0.79
CA CYS A 42 3.34 19.89 2.09
C CYS A 42 2.92 18.92 3.20
N ALA A 43 3.24 19.28 4.44
CA ALA A 43 2.77 18.53 5.59
C ALA A 43 1.24 18.67 5.73
N PRO A 44 0.53 17.61 6.15
CA PRO A 44 -0.90 17.70 6.42
C PRO A 44 -1.21 18.69 7.54
N ALA A 45 -2.27 19.50 7.35
CA ALA A 45 -2.70 20.49 8.36
C ALA A 45 -3.20 19.86 9.67
N CYS A 46 -3.38 18.54 9.74
CA CYS A 46 -3.85 17.83 10.93
C CYS A 46 -2.75 17.44 11.92
N GLY A 47 -1.49 17.81 11.69
CA GLY A 47 -0.35 17.50 12.58
C GLY A 47 0.08 16.02 12.58
N ARG A 48 -0.71 15.12 11.96
CA ARG A 48 -0.34 13.71 11.76
C ARG A 48 0.75 13.57 10.69
N PRO A 49 1.67 12.58 10.84
CA PRO A 49 2.67 12.28 9.82
C PRO A 49 2.00 11.94 8.48
N GLY A 50 2.52 12.49 7.39
CA GLY A 50 1.91 12.31 6.07
C GLY A 50 2.39 13.36 5.07
N PHE A 51 1.69 13.44 3.94
CA PHE A 51 1.92 14.45 2.93
C PHE A 51 0.62 14.80 2.19
N VAL A 52 0.57 16.01 1.65
CA VAL A 52 -0.45 16.45 0.69
C VAL A 52 0.27 16.88 -0.58
N ALA A 53 -0.18 16.34 -1.71
CA ALA A 53 0.36 16.61 -3.04
C ALA A 53 -0.80 17.01 -3.98
N ALA A 54 -0.51 17.31 -5.25
CA ALA A 54 -1.56 17.75 -6.18
C ALA A 54 -2.54 16.61 -6.51
N GLY A 55 -1.99 15.41 -6.74
CA GLY A 55 -2.76 14.22 -7.12
C GLY A 55 -3.45 13.47 -5.98
N GLY A 56 -2.98 13.68 -4.74
CA GLY A 56 -3.47 12.93 -3.60
C GLY A 56 -2.86 13.35 -2.27
N ALA A 57 -3.23 12.65 -1.21
CA ALA A 57 -2.76 12.89 0.14
C ALA A 57 -2.74 11.59 0.94
N LEU A 58 -1.83 11.52 1.90
CA LEU A 58 -1.68 10.42 2.84
C LEU A 58 -1.49 11.01 4.24
N VAL A 59 -2.21 10.48 5.22
CA VAL A 59 -1.94 10.70 6.65
C VAL A 59 -1.86 9.36 7.35
N LEU A 60 -0.90 9.20 8.23
CA LEU A 60 -0.74 8.02 9.07
C LEU A 60 -1.45 8.26 10.41
N GLY A 61 -1.88 7.17 11.04
CA GLY A 61 -2.29 7.16 12.44
C GLY A 61 -1.07 7.28 13.37
N ASP A 62 -1.28 7.00 14.65
CA ASP A 62 -0.21 6.97 15.66
C ASP A 62 0.79 5.81 15.45
N GLY A 63 0.44 4.83 14.60
CA GLY A 63 1.31 3.75 14.14
C GLY A 63 1.64 2.69 15.20
N SER A 64 1.08 2.83 16.40
CA SER A 64 1.44 2.02 17.58
C SER A 64 1.09 0.53 17.46
N TRP A 65 0.25 0.16 16.49
CA TRP A 65 -0.27 -1.20 16.31
C TRP A 65 0.22 -1.92 15.05
N VAL A 66 1.01 -1.24 14.21
CA VAL A 66 1.43 -1.78 12.90
C VAL A 66 2.60 -2.74 13.06
N ARG A 67 2.49 -3.90 12.41
CA ARG A 67 3.56 -4.90 12.30
C ARG A 67 4.09 -4.92 10.86
N PRO A 68 5.27 -4.33 10.61
CA PRO A 68 5.88 -4.39 9.29
C PRO A 68 6.33 -5.82 8.96
N VAL A 69 6.06 -6.25 7.73
CA VAL A 69 6.55 -7.51 7.15
C VAL A 69 7.21 -7.17 5.82
N ALA A 70 8.54 -7.18 5.79
CA ALA A 70 9.30 -6.95 4.57
C ALA A 70 9.46 -8.27 3.80
N TYR A 71 9.27 -8.23 2.49
CA TYR A 71 9.39 -9.42 1.66
C TYR A 71 9.75 -9.10 0.22
N GLU A 72 10.20 -10.13 -0.49
CA GLU A 72 10.46 -10.11 -1.92
C GLU A 72 9.62 -11.19 -2.60
N THR A 73 9.24 -10.95 -3.86
CA THR A 73 8.51 -11.93 -4.67
C THR A 73 9.23 -12.11 -6.00
N ALA A 74 9.60 -13.35 -6.33
CA ALA A 74 10.18 -13.69 -7.62
C ALA A 74 9.12 -13.75 -8.74
N PHE A 75 9.42 -13.19 -9.90
CA PHE A 75 8.62 -13.34 -11.13
C PHE A 75 9.55 -13.37 -12.35
N GLY A 76 9.39 -14.39 -13.21
CA GLY A 76 10.32 -14.60 -14.34
C GLY A 76 11.79 -14.59 -13.87
N ASP A 77 12.59 -13.73 -14.51
CA ASP A 77 13.99 -13.45 -14.18
C ASP A 77 14.22 -12.32 -13.15
N GLY A 78 13.15 -11.63 -12.74
CA GLY A 78 13.19 -10.50 -11.84
C GLY A 78 12.55 -10.78 -10.48
N TRP A 79 12.44 -9.71 -9.70
CA TRP A 79 11.75 -9.73 -8.41
C TRP A 79 11.08 -8.38 -8.14
N SER A 80 10.16 -8.38 -7.20
CA SER A 80 9.63 -7.18 -6.55
C SER A 80 9.94 -7.24 -5.08
N HIS A 81 9.86 -6.08 -4.43
CA HIS A 81 9.96 -5.96 -2.99
C HIS A 81 8.86 -5.07 -2.42
N ALA A 82 8.50 -5.30 -1.17
CA ALA A 82 7.54 -4.47 -0.45
C ALA A 82 7.73 -4.61 1.06
N VAL A 83 7.17 -3.65 1.80
CA VAL A 83 6.92 -3.80 3.24
C VAL A 83 5.43 -3.72 3.47
N ALA A 84 4.82 -4.83 3.86
CA ALA A 84 3.43 -4.86 4.28
C ALA A 84 3.30 -4.31 5.71
N LEU A 85 2.45 -3.32 5.89
CA LEU A 85 2.07 -2.78 7.20
C LEU A 85 0.82 -3.52 7.66
N CYS A 86 1.03 -4.48 8.57
CA CYS A 86 -0.01 -5.42 8.98
C CYS A 86 -0.63 -5.04 10.33
N LEU A 87 -1.86 -5.46 10.51
CA LEU A 87 -2.56 -5.45 11.80
C LEU A 87 -3.00 -6.87 12.17
N PRO A 88 -3.12 -7.18 13.48
CA PRO A 88 -3.82 -8.38 13.92
C PRO A 88 -5.24 -8.44 13.35
N GLN A 89 -5.66 -9.62 12.88
CA GLN A 89 -6.97 -9.79 12.24
C GLN A 89 -8.14 -9.45 13.18
N ASP A 90 -8.00 -9.76 14.46
CA ASP A 90 -8.97 -9.48 15.53
C ASP A 90 -9.08 -7.99 15.88
N ALA A 91 -8.08 -7.18 15.53
CA ALA A 91 -8.10 -5.73 15.67
C ALA A 91 -8.85 -5.03 14.52
N LEU A 92 -9.27 -5.75 13.48
CA LEU A 92 -9.98 -5.17 12.35
C LEU A 92 -11.48 -5.07 12.65
N ALA A 93 -12.05 -3.90 12.39
CA ALA A 93 -13.50 -3.73 12.40
C ALA A 93 -14.18 -4.74 11.45
N PRO A 94 -15.36 -5.27 11.81
CA PRO A 94 -16.11 -6.16 10.94
C PRO A 94 -16.47 -5.47 9.62
N ALA A 95 -16.76 -6.28 8.59
CA ALA A 95 -17.17 -5.75 7.30
C ALA A 95 -18.53 -5.06 7.42
N GLY A 96 -18.63 -3.89 6.80
CA GLY A 96 -19.93 -3.27 6.51
C GLY A 96 -20.71 -4.03 5.44
N PRO A 97 -21.95 -3.59 5.14
CA PRO A 97 -22.77 -4.21 4.11
C PRO A 97 -22.21 -3.98 2.69
N ASP A 98 -22.50 -4.91 1.76
CA ASP A 98 -22.16 -4.78 0.34
C ASP A 98 -23.14 -3.86 -0.41
N ARG A 99 -23.13 -2.57 -0.05
CA ARG A 99 -23.96 -1.55 -0.70
C ARG A 99 -23.41 -0.15 -0.51
N ILE A 100 -23.60 0.67 -1.54
CA ILE A 100 -23.25 2.10 -1.48
C ILE A 100 -24.19 2.84 -0.52
N THR A 101 -23.63 3.63 0.40
CA THR A 101 -24.38 4.46 1.36
C THR A 101 -23.77 5.85 1.50
N GLU A 102 -24.59 6.88 1.69
CA GLU A 102 -24.11 8.21 2.07
C GLU A 102 -23.74 8.22 3.57
N ALA A 103 -22.49 8.59 3.88
CA ALA A 103 -21.95 8.67 5.24
C ALA A 103 -22.06 10.08 5.85
N GLY A 104 -22.50 11.08 5.06
CA GLY A 104 -22.55 12.48 5.45
C GLY A 104 -21.26 13.25 5.15
N PRO A 105 -21.02 14.41 5.81
CA PRO A 105 -19.84 15.23 5.53
C PRO A 105 -18.53 14.56 5.96
N ASP A 106 -17.50 14.69 5.13
CA ASP A 106 -16.19 14.08 5.34
C ASP A 106 -15.30 14.82 6.36
N ARG A 107 -15.72 14.85 7.62
CA ARG A 107 -15.03 15.61 8.68
C ARG A 107 -13.56 15.24 8.88
N ALA A 108 -13.19 14.01 8.51
CA ALA A 108 -11.83 13.49 8.60
C ALA A 108 -10.96 13.80 7.37
N ALA A 109 -11.47 14.58 6.40
CA ALA A 109 -10.74 14.98 5.21
C ALA A 109 -9.38 15.59 5.54
N ILE A 110 -8.35 15.14 4.80
CA ILE A 110 -6.97 15.62 4.97
C ILE A 110 -6.89 17.10 4.58
N ARG A 111 -7.55 17.48 3.48
CA ARG A 111 -7.66 18.87 3.04
C ARG A 111 -8.84 19.53 3.76
N PRO A 112 -8.63 20.64 4.50
CA PRO A 112 -9.72 21.31 5.24
C PRO A 112 -10.92 21.69 4.38
N ALA A 113 -10.68 22.18 3.15
CA ALA A 113 -11.72 22.57 2.19
C ALA A 113 -12.66 21.42 1.78
N ALA A 114 -12.29 20.17 2.05
CA ALA A 114 -13.12 19.01 1.71
C ALA A 114 -13.95 18.47 2.88
N ARG A 115 -13.84 19.04 4.08
CA ARG A 115 -14.46 18.49 5.29
C ARG A 115 -15.98 18.57 5.34
N ASP A 116 -16.56 19.50 4.59
CA ASP A 116 -18.01 19.68 4.49
C ASP A 116 -18.61 18.98 3.26
N ARG A 117 -17.78 18.40 2.38
CA ARG A 117 -18.26 17.67 1.20
C ARG A 117 -18.83 16.31 1.62
N PRO A 118 -19.91 15.83 0.98
CA PRO A 118 -20.49 14.53 1.30
C PRO A 118 -19.53 13.39 0.92
N LEU A 119 -19.48 12.36 1.74
CA LEU A 119 -18.77 11.11 1.51
C LEU A 119 -19.77 9.98 1.31
N PHE A 120 -19.56 9.19 0.27
CA PHE A 120 -20.32 7.97 0.01
C PHE A 120 -19.42 6.77 0.30
N ASP A 121 -19.77 5.93 1.27
CA ASP A 121 -19.13 4.63 1.46
C ASP A 121 -19.53 3.72 0.30
N LEU A 122 -18.54 3.08 -0.33
CA LEU A 122 -18.73 2.16 -1.44
C LEU A 122 -19.20 0.78 -0.99
N GLY A 123 -19.14 0.47 0.31
CA GLY A 123 -19.64 -0.77 0.88
C GLY A 123 -19.00 -1.99 0.23
N LEU A 124 -17.67 -2.12 0.30
CA LEU A 124 -16.96 -3.23 -0.36
C LEU A 124 -17.02 -4.55 0.43
N ALA A 125 -17.69 -4.56 1.60
CA ALA A 125 -17.74 -5.69 2.53
C ALA A 125 -16.35 -6.27 2.88
N VAL A 126 -15.34 -5.41 3.04
CA VAL A 126 -14.00 -5.78 3.46
C VAL A 126 -13.74 -5.34 4.91
N PRO A 127 -13.46 -6.27 5.85
CA PRO A 127 -13.11 -5.92 7.22
C PRO A 127 -11.92 -4.97 7.34
N GLY A 128 -12.05 -4.00 8.26
CA GLY A 128 -11.01 -3.04 8.63
C GLY A 128 -10.75 -1.92 7.62
N ILE A 129 -11.47 -1.86 6.50
CA ILE A 129 -11.17 -0.94 5.42
C ILE A 129 -12.47 -0.28 4.96
N ALA A 130 -12.51 1.05 5.01
CA ALA A 130 -13.59 1.84 4.45
C ALA A 130 -13.08 2.52 3.18
N VAL A 131 -13.82 2.35 2.09
CA VAL A 131 -13.52 2.99 0.81
C VAL A 131 -14.72 3.83 0.44
N GLY A 132 -14.51 5.12 0.20
CA GLY A 132 -15.58 6.02 -0.18
C GLY A 132 -15.24 6.90 -1.37
N LEU A 133 -16.26 7.52 -1.94
CA LEU A 133 -16.15 8.55 -2.97
C LEU A 133 -16.71 9.86 -2.44
N ARG A 134 -15.96 10.93 -2.68
CA ARG A 134 -16.34 12.30 -2.35
C ARG A 134 -16.53 13.07 -3.66
N PRO A 135 -17.78 13.28 -4.13
CA PRO A 135 -18.04 13.94 -5.41
C PRO A 135 -17.55 15.40 -5.37
N ALA A 136 -17.00 15.88 -6.48
CA ALA A 136 -16.56 17.27 -6.65
C ALA A 136 -17.63 18.17 -7.26
N THR A 137 -18.63 17.59 -7.94
CA THR A 137 -19.68 18.31 -8.65
C THR A 137 -21.07 17.82 -8.25
N ALA A 138 -22.09 18.64 -8.50
CA ALA A 138 -23.48 18.25 -8.33
C ALA A 138 -23.86 17.04 -9.21
N GLN A 139 -23.31 16.97 -10.42
CA GLN A 139 -23.50 15.83 -11.33
C GLN A 139 -22.91 14.53 -10.76
N ALA A 140 -21.68 14.59 -10.23
CA ALA A 140 -21.06 13.42 -9.60
C ALA A 140 -21.84 12.97 -8.35
N ARG A 141 -22.38 13.91 -7.57
CA ARG A 141 -23.25 13.60 -6.44
C ARG A 141 -24.54 12.91 -6.90
N ALA A 142 -25.23 13.46 -7.89
CA ALA A 142 -26.46 12.88 -8.43
C ALA A 142 -26.23 11.45 -8.97
N ALA A 143 -25.09 11.20 -9.61
CA ALA A 143 -24.72 9.86 -10.07
C ALA A 143 -24.54 8.87 -8.91
N LEU A 144 -23.93 9.29 -7.80
CA LEU A 144 -23.78 8.47 -6.59
C LEU A 144 -25.12 8.22 -5.90
N ASP A 145 -25.98 9.24 -5.80
CA ASP A 145 -27.31 9.12 -5.22
C ASP A 145 -28.17 8.10 -5.99
N ALA A 146 -28.09 8.10 -7.32
CA ALA A 146 -28.84 7.17 -8.18
C ALA A 146 -28.44 5.69 -8.03
N VAL A 147 -27.26 5.39 -7.48
CA VAL A 147 -26.77 4.02 -7.29
C VAL A 147 -26.71 3.58 -5.83
N ARG A 148 -27.23 4.39 -4.90
CA ARG A 148 -27.33 4.01 -3.48
C ARG A 148 -28.05 2.67 -3.31
N GLY A 149 -27.61 1.90 -2.34
CA GLY A 149 -28.14 0.56 -2.07
C GLY A 149 -27.65 -0.53 -3.03
N ARG A 150 -26.98 -0.19 -4.14
CA ARG A 150 -26.38 -1.17 -5.05
C ARG A 150 -24.97 -1.55 -4.60
N SER A 151 -24.53 -2.76 -4.95
CA SER A 151 -23.12 -3.15 -4.78
C SER A 151 -22.22 -2.30 -5.67
N CYS A 152 -21.15 -1.74 -5.10
CA CYS A 152 -20.20 -0.92 -5.85
C CYS A 152 -19.56 -1.69 -7.00
N VAL A 153 -19.25 -2.98 -6.81
CA VAL A 153 -18.63 -3.82 -7.84
C VAL A 153 -19.46 -3.88 -9.12
N ALA A 154 -20.79 -3.84 -9.01
CA ALA A 154 -21.69 -3.89 -10.15
C ALA A 154 -21.78 -2.58 -10.94
N VAL A 155 -21.47 -1.45 -10.31
CA VAL A 155 -21.60 -0.11 -10.90
C VAL A 155 -20.28 0.62 -11.08
N TRP A 156 -19.16 0.01 -10.66
CA TRP A 156 -17.83 0.63 -10.65
C TRP A 156 -17.42 1.27 -11.98
N PRO A 157 -17.63 0.65 -13.16
CA PRO A 157 -17.24 1.28 -14.43
C PRO A 157 -17.88 2.66 -14.65
N ALA A 158 -19.11 2.90 -14.16
CA ALA A 158 -19.77 4.19 -14.25
C ALA A 158 -19.28 5.19 -13.18
N LEU A 159 -18.78 4.70 -12.05
CA LEU A 159 -18.30 5.54 -10.94
C LEU A 159 -16.84 5.94 -11.07
N ALA A 160 -16.02 5.13 -11.76
CA ALA A 160 -14.58 5.33 -11.88
C ALA A 160 -14.20 6.65 -12.54
N GLU A 161 -15.06 7.16 -13.43
CA GLU A 161 -14.85 8.38 -14.22
C GLU A 161 -15.48 9.62 -13.60
N LEU A 162 -16.07 9.52 -12.40
CA LEU A 162 -16.69 10.67 -11.75
C LEU A 162 -15.64 11.69 -11.32
N ASP A 163 -15.99 12.97 -11.43
CA ASP A 163 -15.19 14.02 -10.81
C ASP A 163 -15.35 13.99 -9.29
N GLY A 164 -14.26 13.66 -8.61
CA GLY A 164 -14.26 13.43 -7.17
C GLY A 164 -12.97 12.84 -6.66
N ASP A 165 -12.95 12.58 -5.36
CA ASP A 165 -11.85 11.94 -4.67
C ASP A 165 -12.28 10.54 -4.22
N ALA A 166 -11.43 9.54 -4.46
CA ALA A 166 -11.49 8.28 -3.76
C ALA A 166 -10.79 8.42 -2.41
N VAL A 167 -11.48 8.02 -1.35
CA VAL A 167 -11.01 8.06 0.03
C VAL A 167 -10.85 6.62 0.50
N VAL A 168 -9.66 6.27 0.96
CA VAL A 168 -9.38 4.96 1.55
C VAL A 168 -8.94 5.14 2.98
N GLN A 169 -9.75 4.64 3.91
CA GLN A 169 -9.48 4.68 5.35
C GLN A 169 -9.16 3.28 5.85
N VAL A 170 -8.05 3.18 6.56
CA VAL A 170 -7.61 1.98 7.29
C VAL A 170 -7.34 2.36 8.75
N PRO A 171 -7.15 1.42 9.69
CA PRO A 171 -7.02 1.76 11.10
C PRO A 171 -5.77 2.60 11.37
N CYS A 172 -4.70 2.36 10.61
CA CYS A 172 -3.41 3.04 10.77
C CYS A 172 -3.19 4.22 9.79
N GLY A 173 -4.22 4.68 9.07
CA GLY A 173 -4.03 5.79 8.13
C GLY A 173 -5.18 6.03 7.16
N ARG A 174 -5.02 7.07 6.35
CA ARG A 174 -6.00 7.51 5.37
C ARG A 174 -5.29 8.01 4.12
N ALA A 175 -5.76 7.58 2.96
CA ALA A 175 -5.34 8.08 1.67
C ALA A 175 -6.51 8.73 0.92
N GLU A 176 -6.23 9.80 0.20
CA GLU A 176 -7.18 10.47 -0.68
C GLU A 176 -6.52 10.65 -2.05
N VAL A 177 -7.17 10.24 -3.13
CA VAL A 177 -6.65 10.38 -4.50
C VAL A 177 -7.77 10.85 -5.42
N ARG A 178 -7.44 11.66 -6.43
CA ARG A 178 -8.44 12.09 -7.41
C ARG A 178 -8.81 10.91 -8.33
N LEU A 179 -10.11 10.76 -8.62
CA LEU A 179 -10.60 9.67 -9.48
C LEU A 179 -10.13 9.80 -10.93
N ALA A 180 -10.16 11.02 -11.48
CA ALA A 180 -9.62 11.33 -12.81
C ALA A 180 -8.12 11.01 -12.97
N GLY A 181 -7.46 10.61 -11.88
CA GLY A 181 -6.06 10.22 -11.86
C GLY A 181 -5.14 11.43 -11.95
N ALA A 182 -4.00 11.33 -11.25
CA ALA A 182 -2.84 12.14 -11.52
C ALA A 182 -1.64 11.20 -11.67
N SER A 183 -0.56 11.67 -12.31
CA SER A 183 0.65 10.85 -12.39
C SER A 183 1.09 10.41 -10.99
N GLY A 184 1.32 9.11 -10.81
CA GLY A 184 1.67 8.52 -9.52
C GLY A 184 0.53 8.34 -8.49
N PHE A 185 -0.66 8.92 -8.69
CA PHE A 185 -1.81 8.79 -7.76
C PHE A 185 -3.00 8.14 -8.43
N ARG A 186 -3.36 6.94 -7.98
CA ARG A 186 -4.46 6.17 -8.57
C ARG A 186 -5.28 5.46 -7.52
N PHE A 187 -6.58 5.38 -7.76
CA PHE A 187 -7.44 4.44 -7.09
C PHE A 187 -7.70 3.25 -8.02
N HIS A 188 -7.71 2.05 -7.44
CA HIS A 188 -7.99 0.83 -8.17
C HIS A 188 -9.07 0.04 -7.45
N LEU A 189 -9.98 -0.54 -8.23
CA LEU A 189 -10.96 -1.52 -7.79
C LEU A 189 -10.98 -2.67 -8.80
N PHE A 190 -10.58 -3.85 -8.34
CA PHE A 190 -10.49 -5.07 -9.12
C PHE A 190 -11.53 -6.06 -8.62
N ALA A 191 -12.71 -6.02 -9.26
CA ALA A 191 -13.85 -6.88 -8.94
C ALA A 191 -13.50 -8.37 -8.80
N ARG A 192 -12.63 -8.86 -9.69
CA ARG A 192 -12.16 -10.25 -9.67
C ARG A 192 -11.36 -10.57 -8.41
N LEU A 193 -10.53 -9.66 -7.93
CA LEU A 193 -9.71 -9.88 -6.73
C LEU A 193 -10.56 -9.79 -5.46
N LEU A 194 -11.49 -8.85 -5.39
CA LEU A 194 -12.44 -8.74 -4.26
C LEU A 194 -13.25 -10.03 -4.09
N ARG A 195 -13.74 -10.60 -5.19
CA ARG A 195 -14.47 -11.88 -5.20
C ARG A 195 -13.66 -13.08 -4.69
N LEU A 196 -12.33 -13.00 -4.66
CA LEU A 196 -11.51 -14.07 -4.08
C LEU A 196 -11.59 -14.11 -2.55
N GLY A 197 -12.06 -13.03 -1.89
CA GLY A 197 -12.16 -12.95 -0.42
C GLY A 197 -10.81 -13.02 0.29
N ARG A 198 -9.71 -12.84 -0.43
CA ARG A 198 -8.34 -12.93 0.12
C ARG A 198 -7.92 -11.61 0.75
N ARG A 199 -7.11 -11.69 1.81
CA ARG A 199 -6.53 -10.53 2.50
C ARG A 199 -5.32 -9.95 1.80
N HIS A 200 -4.58 -10.79 1.09
CA HIS A 200 -3.39 -10.42 0.34
C HIS A 200 -3.14 -11.44 -0.78
N ALA A 201 -2.19 -11.11 -1.66
CA ALA A 201 -1.74 -12.04 -2.67
C ALA A 201 -1.19 -13.31 -2.02
N ALA A 202 -1.47 -14.48 -2.62
CA ALA A 202 -0.97 -15.78 -2.14
C ALA A 202 0.56 -15.94 -2.25
N THR A 203 1.22 -15.01 -2.92
CA THR A 203 2.68 -14.93 -3.04
C THR A 203 3.33 -14.11 -1.94
N ALA A 204 2.58 -13.27 -1.22
CA ALA A 204 3.10 -12.49 -0.10
C ALA A 204 3.21 -13.40 1.14
N PRO A 205 4.39 -13.57 1.75
CA PRO A 205 4.61 -14.40 2.92
C PRO A 205 4.17 -13.67 4.20
N ILE A 206 2.89 -13.26 4.25
CA ILE A 206 2.32 -12.62 5.44
C ILE A 206 2.03 -13.72 6.49
N PRO A 207 2.52 -13.58 7.74
CA PRO A 207 2.24 -14.53 8.80
C PRO A 207 0.73 -14.69 9.07
N ALA A 208 0.34 -15.89 9.50
CA ALA A 208 -1.04 -16.16 9.90
C ALA A 208 -1.50 -15.21 11.01
N GLY A 209 -2.78 -14.80 10.97
CA GLY A 209 -3.36 -13.86 11.91
C GLY A 209 -3.02 -12.38 11.65
N LEU A 210 -2.18 -12.08 10.66
CA LEU A 210 -1.88 -10.73 10.22
C LEU A 210 -2.58 -10.40 8.90
N VAL A 211 -3.08 -9.16 8.80
CA VAL A 211 -3.71 -8.63 7.60
C VAL A 211 -3.01 -7.34 7.18
N PRO A 212 -2.47 -7.26 5.95
CA PRO A 212 -1.89 -6.02 5.46
C PRO A 212 -2.99 -5.03 5.11
N VAL A 213 -2.87 -3.80 5.61
CA VAL A 213 -3.80 -2.70 5.33
C VAL A 213 -3.13 -1.55 4.56
N MET A 214 -1.79 -1.57 4.53
CA MET A 214 -0.98 -0.63 3.76
C MET A 214 0.31 -1.33 3.33
N HIS A 215 0.91 -0.87 2.23
CA HIS A 215 2.21 -1.34 1.75
C HIS A 215 3.11 -0.14 1.45
N LEU A 216 4.37 -0.28 1.84
CA LEU A 216 5.46 0.56 1.37
C LEU A 216 6.12 -0.12 0.17
N HIS A 217 6.45 0.67 -0.84
CA HIS A 217 7.18 0.25 -2.03
C HIS A 217 8.48 1.06 -2.13
N PRO A 218 9.55 0.59 -1.45
CA PRO A 218 10.86 1.24 -1.53
C PRO A 218 11.34 1.34 -2.99
N PRO A 219 12.21 2.31 -3.33
CA PRO A 219 12.83 2.38 -4.64
C PRO A 219 13.42 1.03 -5.03
N HIS A 220 13.06 0.54 -6.22
CA HIS A 220 13.58 -0.73 -6.70
C HIS A 220 15.01 -0.54 -7.22
N PRO A 221 15.96 -1.45 -6.92
CA PRO A 221 17.33 -1.31 -7.40
C PRO A 221 17.45 -1.45 -8.92
N LEU A 222 16.59 -2.25 -9.57
CA LEU A 222 16.52 -2.27 -11.03
C LEU A 222 15.60 -1.15 -11.51
N GLY A 223 16.17 -0.19 -12.24
CA GLY A 223 15.45 0.86 -12.94
C GLY A 223 15.95 1.02 -14.39
N PRO A 224 15.42 2.01 -15.13
CA PRO A 224 15.82 2.24 -16.53
C PRO A 224 17.32 2.52 -16.73
N ALA A 225 17.97 3.07 -15.71
CA ALA A 225 19.42 3.36 -15.72
C ALA A 225 20.30 2.16 -15.32
N GLY A 226 19.71 0.99 -15.07
CA GLY A 226 20.41 -0.21 -14.62
C GLY A 226 20.18 -0.52 -13.14
N PHE A 227 21.13 -1.26 -12.55
CA PHE A 227 21.10 -1.68 -11.16
C PHE A 227 21.72 -0.61 -10.24
N ASP A 228 20.99 -0.23 -9.19
CA ASP A 228 21.44 0.67 -8.14
C ASP A 228 21.71 -0.13 -6.86
N ARG A 229 22.99 -0.33 -6.56
CA ARG A 229 23.44 -1.04 -5.36
C ARG A 229 22.96 -0.40 -4.06
N ARG A 230 22.85 0.93 -3.99
CA ARG A 230 22.42 1.64 -2.77
C ARG A 230 20.96 1.35 -2.47
N HIS A 231 20.10 1.33 -3.48
CA HIS A 231 18.70 0.92 -3.31
C HIS A 231 18.60 -0.55 -2.89
N HIS A 232 19.45 -1.42 -3.44
CA HIS A 232 19.51 -2.82 -3.04
C HIS A 232 19.87 -2.95 -1.57
N ASP A 233 21.03 -2.42 -1.16
CA ASP A 233 21.54 -2.53 0.22
C ASP A 233 20.56 -1.93 1.23
N ARG A 234 19.94 -0.81 0.89
CA ARG A 234 18.90 -0.18 1.73
C ARG A 234 17.71 -1.11 1.93
N PHE A 235 17.21 -1.74 0.87
CA PHE A 235 16.13 -2.71 1.02
C PHE A 235 16.59 -3.97 1.78
N GLN A 236 17.84 -4.42 1.61
CA GLN A 236 18.36 -5.56 2.38
C GLN A 236 18.42 -5.27 3.89
N ALA A 237 18.73 -4.03 4.29
CA ALA A 237 18.66 -3.62 5.69
C ALA A 237 17.22 -3.68 6.24
N VAL A 238 16.24 -3.22 5.46
CA VAL A 238 14.81 -3.32 5.80
C VAL A 238 14.36 -4.78 5.89
N LEU A 239 14.75 -5.61 4.92
CA LEU A 239 14.43 -7.04 4.87
C LEU A 239 15.05 -7.80 6.05
N ALA A 240 16.30 -7.52 6.40
CA ALA A 240 16.94 -8.11 7.57
C ALA A 240 16.26 -7.73 8.89
N ARG A 241 15.63 -6.55 8.94
CA ARG A 241 14.98 -6.03 10.14
C ARG A 241 13.53 -6.49 10.31
N PHE A 242 12.78 -6.55 9.22
CA PHE A 242 11.33 -6.75 9.23
C PHE A 242 10.87 -7.96 8.39
N GLY A 243 11.79 -8.68 7.76
CA GLY A 243 11.48 -9.88 7.00
C GLY A 243 11.44 -11.13 7.88
N ASP A 244 10.97 -12.22 7.28
CA ASP A 244 11.02 -13.54 7.88
C ASP A 244 12.50 -13.97 8.02
N PRO A 245 12.99 -14.25 9.24
CA PRO A 245 14.39 -14.56 9.48
C PRO A 245 14.85 -15.83 8.74
N ASP A 246 13.96 -16.81 8.52
CA ASP A 246 14.30 -18.05 7.83
C ASP A 246 14.48 -17.79 6.33
N LEU A 247 13.61 -16.96 5.73
CA LEU A 247 13.76 -16.53 4.33
C LEU A 247 15.03 -15.70 4.12
N VAL A 248 15.37 -14.83 5.08
CA VAL A 248 16.61 -14.05 5.06
C VAL A 248 17.83 -14.97 5.17
N ALA A 249 17.79 -15.99 6.01
CA ALA A 249 18.87 -16.97 6.15
C ALA A 249 19.09 -17.77 4.85
N LEU A 250 18.02 -18.26 4.21
CA LEU A 250 18.09 -18.93 2.90
C LEU A 250 18.76 -18.04 1.85
N LYS A 251 18.38 -16.77 1.81
CA LYS A 251 18.94 -15.80 0.87
C LYS A 251 20.44 -15.56 1.10
N ARG A 252 20.87 -15.40 2.35
CA ARG A 252 22.29 -15.27 2.70
C ARG A 252 23.09 -16.50 2.32
N ALA A 253 22.55 -17.70 2.54
CA ALA A 253 23.20 -18.95 2.15
C ALA A 253 23.49 -19.02 0.64
N VAL A 254 22.54 -18.58 -0.20
CA VAL A 254 22.74 -18.51 -1.66
C VAL A 254 23.86 -17.54 -2.02
N TRP A 255 23.91 -16.36 -1.39
CA TRP A 255 24.97 -15.37 -1.67
C TRP A 255 26.35 -15.80 -1.20
N SER A 256 26.43 -16.63 -0.17
CA SER A 256 27.66 -17.27 0.27
C SER A 256 28.09 -18.48 -0.61
N GLY A 257 27.40 -18.73 -1.72
CA GLY A 257 27.70 -19.82 -2.65
C GLY A 257 27.07 -21.17 -2.29
N GLY A 258 26.21 -21.22 -1.29
CA GLY A 258 25.51 -22.44 -0.88
C GLY A 258 24.27 -22.76 -1.73
N GLU A 259 23.82 -24.01 -1.64
CA GLU A 259 22.58 -24.50 -2.26
C GLU A 259 21.58 -24.94 -1.19
N PRO A 260 20.91 -24.00 -0.50
CA PRO A 260 20.04 -24.36 0.61
C PRO A 260 18.79 -25.09 0.12
N ALA A 261 18.38 -26.12 0.86
CA ALA A 261 17.09 -26.77 0.65
C ALA A 261 15.94 -25.81 1.01
N ALA A 262 14.94 -25.72 0.13
CA ALA A 262 13.79 -24.82 0.29
C ALA A 262 12.47 -25.60 0.13
N PRO A 263 11.98 -26.28 1.20
CA PRO A 263 10.87 -27.21 1.09
C PRO A 263 9.52 -26.51 0.84
N HIS A 264 9.36 -25.27 1.29
CA HIS A 264 8.13 -24.48 1.12
C HIS A 264 8.25 -23.47 -0.03
N ARG A 265 7.09 -23.07 -0.57
CA ARG A 265 6.98 -22.14 -1.70
C ARG A 265 7.70 -20.82 -1.46
N ALA A 266 7.55 -20.23 -0.27
CA ALA A 266 8.18 -18.96 0.07
C ALA A 266 9.72 -19.08 0.09
N GLY A 267 10.27 -20.18 0.60
CA GLY A 267 11.71 -20.45 0.57
C GLY A 267 12.23 -20.57 -0.87
N ARG A 268 11.51 -21.29 -1.74
CA ARG A 268 11.88 -21.38 -3.17
C ARG A 268 11.87 -20.02 -3.86
N ALA A 269 10.88 -19.18 -3.52
CA ALA A 269 10.83 -17.81 -4.02
C ALA A 269 12.04 -17.00 -3.53
N ALA A 270 12.39 -17.07 -2.24
CA ALA A 270 13.55 -16.38 -1.68
C ALA A 270 14.87 -16.81 -2.35
N VAL A 271 15.08 -18.12 -2.57
CA VAL A 271 16.26 -18.63 -3.29
C VAL A 271 16.31 -18.11 -4.73
N ARG A 272 15.17 -18.07 -5.44
CA ARG A 272 15.10 -17.50 -6.80
C ARG A 272 15.43 -16.02 -6.82
N VAL A 273 14.90 -15.24 -5.87
CA VAL A 273 15.25 -13.81 -5.75
C VAL A 273 16.74 -13.64 -5.46
N ALA A 274 17.31 -14.42 -4.54
CA ALA A 274 18.72 -14.35 -4.18
C ALA A 274 19.63 -14.59 -5.40
N ARG A 275 19.32 -15.62 -6.20
CA ARG A 275 20.04 -15.92 -7.46
C ARG A 275 19.88 -14.80 -8.48
N ALA A 276 18.67 -14.27 -8.65
CA ALA A 276 18.42 -13.16 -9.57
C ALA A 276 19.25 -11.92 -9.19
N GLN A 277 19.34 -11.61 -7.89
CA GLN A 277 20.13 -10.50 -7.37
C GLN A 277 21.63 -10.74 -7.49
N ALA A 278 22.11 -11.97 -7.23
CA ALA A 278 23.53 -12.32 -7.36
C ALA A 278 24.08 -12.05 -8.77
N ARG A 279 23.26 -12.24 -9.82
CA ARG A 279 23.64 -11.91 -11.21
C ARG A 279 24.02 -10.43 -11.36
N TRP A 280 23.26 -9.53 -10.74
CA TRP A 280 23.53 -8.09 -10.79
C TRP A 280 24.68 -7.68 -9.87
N LEU A 281 24.75 -8.27 -8.68
CA LEU A 281 25.81 -7.99 -7.71
C LEU A 281 27.20 -8.40 -8.23
N ALA A 282 27.27 -9.45 -9.06
CA ALA A 282 28.52 -9.88 -9.71
C ALA A 282 28.94 -8.97 -10.89
N GLN A 283 27.98 -8.28 -11.54
CA GLN A 283 28.25 -7.37 -12.65
C GLN A 283 28.75 -5.99 -12.19
N ASP A 284 28.41 -5.59 -10.95
CA ASP A 284 28.71 -4.27 -10.37
C ASP A 284 30.09 -4.19 -9.69
N GLY A 285 30.90 -5.24 -9.81
CA GLY A 285 32.27 -5.33 -9.26
C GLY A 285 32.31 -5.70 -7.77
N TRP A 286 33.12 -6.71 -7.45
CA TRP A 286 33.59 -7.02 -6.10
C TRP A 286 35.02 -6.49 -5.95
#